data_AF-A0A529SGT0-F1
#
_entry.id   AF-A0A529SGT0-F1
#
_cell.length_a   1.000
_cell.length_b   1.000
_cell.length_c   1.000
_cell.angle_alpha   90.00
_cell.angle_beta   90.00
_cell.angle_gamma   90.00
#
_symmetry.space_group_name_H-M   'P 1'
#
loop_
_entity.id
_entity.type
_entity.pdbx_description
1 polymer ?
#
loop_
_entity_poly.entity_id
_entity_poly.type
_entity_poly.pdbx_seq_one_letter_code
_entity_poly.pdbx_strand_id
1 'polypeptide(L)'
;KYDLAYVALDGNIGCMVNGAGLAMATMDIIKLYGAEPANFLDVGGGASKEKVTAAFKIITKDPAVEGILINIFGGIMKCDVIAEGVIAAVKEVGLKVPLVVRLEGTNAELGKKIINDSGLNVVSADDLD
;
A
#
# COMPACT_ATOMS: atom_id res chain seq x y z
N LYS A 1 -0.83 18.70 -3.51
CA LYS A 1 -2.31 18.55 -3.44
C LYS A 1 -2.76 17.53 -2.40
N TYR A 2 -2.03 16.43 -2.19
CA TYR A 2 -2.37 15.41 -1.16
C TYR A 2 -1.25 15.14 -0.14
N ASP A 3 -0.16 15.91 -0.18
CA ASP A 3 1.02 15.72 0.67
C ASP A 3 1.51 14.25 0.62
N LEU A 4 1.77 13.81 -0.61
CA LEU A 4 2.33 12.50 -0.95
C LEU A 4 3.73 12.76 -1.51
N ALA A 5 4.74 12.04 -1.02
CA ALA A 5 6.05 12.04 -1.64
C ALA A 5 6.10 10.87 -2.63
N TYR A 6 6.13 11.18 -3.92
CA TYR A 6 6.10 10.20 -5.00
C TYR A 6 7.26 10.40 -5.95
N VAL A 7 7.93 9.31 -6.32
CA VAL A 7 8.93 9.26 -7.40
C VAL A 7 8.63 8.03 -8.25
N ALA A 8 8.48 8.23 -9.56
CA ALA A 8 8.33 7.13 -10.51
C ALA A 8 9.69 6.44 -10.72
N LEU A 9 9.66 5.12 -10.87
CA LEU A 9 10.80 4.26 -11.14
C LEU A 9 10.46 3.35 -12.33
N ASP A 10 11.46 2.64 -12.84
CA ASP A 10 11.28 1.68 -13.94
C ASP A 10 11.15 0.27 -13.36
N GLY A 11 9.92 -0.16 -13.10
CA GLY A 11 9.65 -1.43 -12.44
C GLY A 11 8.20 -1.87 -12.57
N ASN A 12 7.84 -3.00 -11.96
CA ASN A 12 6.54 -3.65 -12.12
C ASN A 12 5.74 -3.80 -10.81
N ILE A 13 6.33 -3.55 -9.65
CA ILE A 13 5.61 -3.58 -8.37
C ILE A 13 5.44 -2.17 -7.82
N GLY A 14 4.20 -1.70 -7.79
CA GLY A 14 3.88 -0.44 -7.13
C GLY A 14 3.97 -0.60 -5.62
N CYS A 15 4.53 0.38 -4.91
CA CYS A 15 4.55 0.36 -3.44
C CYS A 15 3.83 1.57 -2.85
N MET A 16 3.18 1.41 -1.70
CA MET A 16 2.60 2.50 -0.91
C MET A 16 2.90 2.28 0.57
N VAL A 17 3.56 3.25 1.19
CA VAL A 17 4.15 3.10 2.53
C VAL A 17 3.96 4.36 3.35
N ASN A 18 3.98 4.26 4.69
CA ASN A 18 4.05 5.42 5.59
C ASN A 18 5.45 5.58 6.19
N GLY A 19 6.15 6.63 5.78
CA GLY A 19 7.51 6.98 6.18
C GLY A 19 8.55 6.60 5.13
N ALA A 20 9.38 7.57 4.75
CA ALA A 20 10.41 7.41 3.72
C ALA A 20 11.41 6.26 3.98
N GLY A 21 11.81 6.03 5.24
CA GLY A 21 12.70 4.92 5.60
C GLY A 21 12.10 3.55 5.33
N LEU A 22 10.82 3.37 5.68
CA LEU A 22 10.09 2.13 5.40
C LEU A 22 9.84 1.97 3.90
N ALA A 23 9.62 3.08 3.18
CA ALA A 23 9.44 3.06 1.73
C ALA A 23 10.70 2.55 1.01
N MET A 24 11.89 3.04 1.41
CA MET A 24 13.16 2.54 0.89
C MET A 24 13.37 1.06 1.21
N ALA A 25 13.16 0.64 2.45
CA ALA A 25 13.28 -0.76 2.83
C ALA A 25 12.30 -1.69 2.07
N THR A 26 11.09 -1.21 1.80
CA THR A 26 10.09 -1.97 1.03
C THR A 26 10.54 -2.15 -0.42
N MET A 27 11.14 -1.13 -1.03
CA MET A 27 11.72 -1.24 -2.38
C MET A 27 12.90 -2.21 -2.40
N ASP A 28 13.75 -2.20 -1.37
CA ASP A 28 14.86 -3.14 -1.25
C ASP A 28 14.36 -4.59 -1.14
N ILE A 29 13.28 -4.84 -0.40
CA ILE A 29 12.63 -6.15 -0.31
C ILE A 29 12.06 -6.58 -1.66
N ILE A 30 11.37 -5.70 -2.38
CA ILE A 30 10.86 -6.01 -3.73
C ILE A 30 12.00 -6.47 -4.66
N LYS A 31 13.14 -5.76 -4.62
CA LYS A 31 14.34 -6.13 -5.38
C LYS A 31 14.97 -7.44 -4.91
N LEU A 32 15.03 -7.65 -3.60
CA LEU A 32 15.58 -8.87 -3.01
C LEU A 32 14.84 -10.13 -3.50
N TYR A 33 13.51 -10.01 -3.68
CA TYR A 33 12.66 -11.08 -4.21
C TYR A 33 12.57 -11.10 -5.75
N GLY A 34 13.44 -10.36 -6.45
CA GLY A 34 13.63 -10.45 -7.90
C GLY A 34 12.64 -9.65 -8.76
N ALA A 35 11.83 -8.78 -8.14
CA ALA A 35 10.98 -7.84 -8.86
C ALA A 35 11.57 -6.43 -8.83
N GLU A 36 11.00 -5.49 -9.60
CA GLU A 36 11.48 -4.12 -9.64
C GLU A 36 10.41 -3.16 -9.11
N PRO A 37 10.74 -2.25 -8.17
CA PRO A 37 9.77 -1.29 -7.67
C PRO A 37 9.44 -0.26 -8.76
N ALA A 38 8.15 -0.13 -9.09
CA ALA A 38 7.66 0.83 -10.09
C ALA A 38 7.62 2.27 -9.56
N ASN A 39 7.66 2.44 -8.24
CA ASN A 39 7.66 3.76 -7.63
C ASN A 39 8.23 3.74 -6.21
N PHE A 40 8.63 4.92 -5.75
CA PHE A 40 8.65 5.30 -4.34
C PHE A 40 7.37 6.07 -4.03
N LEU A 41 6.65 5.70 -2.97
CA LEU A 41 5.50 6.48 -2.50
C LEU A 41 5.38 6.43 -0.97
N ASP A 42 5.53 7.59 -0.36
CA ASP A 42 5.26 7.83 1.06
C ASP A 42 3.98 8.65 1.24
N VAL A 43 3.00 8.10 1.98
CA VAL A 43 1.73 8.77 2.33
C VAL A 43 1.84 9.70 3.56
N GLY A 44 3.00 9.67 4.22
CA GLY A 44 3.31 10.40 5.46
C GLY A 44 2.68 9.76 6.69
N GLY A 45 2.57 10.53 7.77
CA GLY A 45 2.01 10.07 9.06
C GLY A 45 0.52 9.71 9.05
N GLY A 46 -0.15 9.75 7.89
CA GLY A 46 -1.54 9.36 7.80
C GLY A 46 -1.97 8.85 6.44
N ALA A 47 -2.84 7.83 6.46
CA ALA A 47 -3.41 7.17 5.29
C ALA A 47 -4.93 7.40 5.23
N SER A 48 -5.37 8.66 5.13
CA SER A 48 -6.79 8.95 4.92
C SER A 48 -7.28 8.35 3.60
N LYS A 49 -8.59 8.08 3.50
CA LYS A 49 -9.20 7.53 2.29
C LYS A 49 -8.80 8.33 1.04
N GLU A 50 -8.83 9.66 1.11
CA GLU A 50 -8.51 10.54 -0.02
C GLU A 50 -7.05 10.39 -0.46
N LYS A 51 -6.12 10.30 0.51
CA LYS A 51 -4.69 10.08 0.23
C LYS A 51 -4.46 8.72 -0.41
N VAL A 52 -5.06 7.66 0.13
CA VAL A 52 -4.95 6.29 -0.40
C VAL A 52 -5.56 6.20 -1.80
N THR A 53 -6.74 6.78 -2.02
CA THR A 53 -7.36 6.84 -3.35
C THR A 53 -6.48 7.60 -4.35
N ALA A 54 -5.89 8.74 -3.94
CA ALA A 54 -4.99 9.50 -4.80
C ALA A 54 -3.71 8.70 -5.14
N ALA A 55 -3.14 8.01 -4.15
CA ALA A 55 -2.01 7.11 -4.32
C ALA A 55 -2.30 6.00 -5.34
N PHE A 56 -3.41 5.27 -5.18
CA PHE A 56 -3.80 4.25 -6.14
C PHE A 56 -3.98 4.81 -7.54
N LYS A 57 -4.67 5.96 -7.69
CA LYS A 57 -4.83 6.62 -9.00
C LYS A 57 -3.51 7.04 -9.64
N ILE A 58 -2.43 7.22 -8.88
CA ILE A 58 -1.09 7.51 -9.41
C ILE A 58 -0.43 6.20 -9.83
N ILE A 59 -0.39 5.20 -8.94
CA ILE A 59 0.26 3.91 -9.18
C ILE A 59 -0.38 3.20 -10.38
N THR A 60 -1.72 3.12 -10.44
CA THR A 60 -2.43 2.38 -11.50
C THR A 60 -2.45 3.11 -12.85
N LYS A 61 -1.85 4.30 -12.97
CA LYS A 61 -1.66 4.95 -14.27
C LYS A 61 -0.46 4.39 -15.01
N ASP A 62 0.47 3.79 -14.28
CA ASP A 62 1.62 3.15 -14.88
C ASP A 62 1.21 1.76 -15.40
N PRO A 63 1.21 1.53 -16.73
CA PRO A 63 0.84 0.24 -17.29
C PRO A 63 1.85 -0.86 -17.02
N ALA A 64 3.07 -0.53 -16.56
CA ALA A 64 4.08 -1.53 -16.17
C ALA A 64 3.78 -2.17 -14.81
N VAL A 65 2.89 -1.56 -14.00
CA VAL A 65 2.53 -2.09 -12.69
C VAL A 65 1.68 -3.35 -12.84
N GLU A 66 2.22 -4.47 -12.35
CA GLU A 66 1.60 -5.80 -12.35
C GLU A 66 1.03 -6.17 -10.98
N GLY A 67 1.42 -5.47 -9.91
CA GLY A 67 0.95 -5.69 -8.55
C GLY A 67 1.25 -4.51 -7.63
N ILE A 68 0.54 -4.41 -6.51
CA ILE A 68 0.74 -3.34 -5.52
C ILE A 68 1.01 -3.94 -4.15
N LEU A 69 2.09 -3.49 -3.51
CA LEU A 69 2.43 -3.78 -2.11
C LEU A 69 2.16 -2.55 -1.24
N ILE A 70 1.22 -2.69 -0.31
CA ILE A 70 1.05 -1.76 0.80
C ILE A 70 1.81 -2.31 1.99
N ASN A 71 2.76 -1.54 2.50
CA ASN A 71 3.47 -1.87 3.73
C ASN A 71 3.35 -0.70 4.70
N ILE A 72 2.53 -0.86 5.74
CA ILE A 72 2.23 0.21 6.68
C ILE A 72 2.46 -0.24 8.12
N PHE A 73 3.10 0.65 8.88
CA PHE A 73 3.27 0.51 10.33
C PHE A 73 2.40 1.52 11.08
N GLY A 74 1.32 1.03 11.69
CA GLY A 74 0.40 1.78 12.53
C GLY A 74 0.99 2.08 13.90
N GLY A 75 1.41 3.33 14.12
CA GLY A 75 1.75 3.85 15.45
C GLY A 75 0.54 4.50 16.10
N ILE A 76 0.49 5.84 16.01
CA ILE A 76 -0.64 6.66 16.47
C ILE A 76 -1.89 6.37 15.62
N MET A 77 -1.70 6.15 14.32
CA MET A 77 -2.77 5.74 13.43
C MET A 77 -2.99 4.24 13.56
N LYS A 78 -4.26 3.84 13.69
CA LYS A 78 -4.64 2.44 13.91
C LYS A 78 -4.85 1.72 12.58
N CYS A 79 -4.40 0.48 12.48
CA CYS A 79 -4.44 -0.30 11.24
C CYS A 79 -5.85 -0.60 10.74
N ASP A 80 -6.85 -0.64 11.63
CA ASP A 80 -8.26 -0.79 11.25
C ASP A 80 -8.77 0.39 10.41
N VAL A 81 -8.45 1.63 10.81
CA VAL A 81 -8.81 2.84 10.05
C VAL A 81 -8.14 2.85 8.68
N ILE A 82 -6.89 2.39 8.62
CA ILE A 82 -6.13 2.30 7.37
C ILE A 82 -6.73 1.23 6.46
N ALA A 83 -7.05 0.05 7.00
CA ALA A 83 -7.69 -1.04 6.27
C ALA A 83 -9.02 -0.59 5.66
N GLU A 84 -9.87 0.10 6.43
CA GLU A 84 -11.12 0.69 5.92
C GLU A 84 -10.88 1.68 4.77
N GLY A 85 -9.87 2.54 4.91
CA GLY A 85 -9.45 3.48 3.87
C GLY A 85 -9.01 2.79 2.59
N VAL A 86 -8.21 1.73 2.70
CA VAL A 86 -7.77 0.89 1.58
C VAL A 86 -8.96 0.23 0.89
N ILE A 87 -9.83 -0.47 1.62
CA ILE A 87 -11.00 -1.14 1.05
C ILE A 87 -11.93 -0.15 0.34
N ALA A 88 -12.17 1.02 0.95
CA ALA A 88 -12.98 2.06 0.34
C ALA A 88 -12.36 2.60 -0.96
N ALA A 89 -11.03 2.77 -0.98
CA ALA A 89 -10.31 3.24 -2.15
C ALA A 89 -10.26 2.19 -3.28
N VAL A 90 -10.08 0.90 -2.95
CA VAL A 90 -10.14 -0.20 -3.94
C VAL A 90 -11.51 -0.27 -4.60
N LYS A 91 -12.59 -0.13 -3.82
CA LYS A 91 -13.97 -0.11 -4.35
C LYS A 91 -14.22 1.10 -5.27
N GLU A 92 -13.60 2.24 -4.99
CA GLU A 92 -13.74 3.45 -5.80
C GLU A 92 -12.91 3.40 -7.08
N VAL A 93 -11.66 2.93 -7.01
CA VAL A 93 -10.71 2.93 -8.13
C VAL A 93 -10.93 1.73 -9.06
N GLY A 94 -11.29 0.57 -8.52
CA GLY A 94 -11.43 -0.68 -9.28
C GLY A 94 -10.06 -1.21 -9.74
N LEU A 95 -9.30 -1.79 -8.82
CA LEU A 95 -7.98 -2.36 -9.14
C LEU A 95 -8.09 -3.58 -10.06
N LYS A 96 -7.24 -3.63 -11.09
CA LYS A 96 -7.12 -4.76 -12.02
C LYS A 96 -5.93 -5.67 -11.70
N VAL A 97 -5.03 -5.21 -10.85
CA VAL A 97 -3.83 -5.90 -10.41
C VAL A 97 -4.00 -6.38 -8.96
N PRO A 98 -3.34 -7.48 -8.55
CA PRO A 98 -3.35 -7.93 -7.17
C PRO A 98 -2.83 -6.86 -6.20
N LEU A 99 -3.47 -6.81 -5.03
CA LEU A 99 -3.09 -5.94 -3.93
C LEU A 99 -2.71 -6.80 -2.71
N VAL A 100 -1.48 -6.62 -2.24
CA VAL A 100 -0.99 -7.22 -0.98
C VAL A 100 -0.88 -6.11 0.06
N VAL A 101 -1.40 -6.35 1.26
CA VAL A 101 -1.43 -5.37 2.35
C VAL A 101 -0.80 -5.96 3.60
N ARG A 102 0.33 -5.41 3.99
CA ARG A 102 1.00 -5.72 5.26
C ARG A 102 0.75 -4.58 6.24
N LEU A 103 0.09 -4.91 7.35
CA LEU A 103 -0.27 -3.99 8.43
C LEU A 103 0.39 -4.46 9.73
N GLU A 104 1.15 -3.58 10.37
CA GLU A 104 1.75 -3.81 11.67
C GLU A 104 1.44 -2.72 12.69
N GLY A 105 1.55 -3.05 13.98
CA GLY A 105 1.38 -2.09 15.07
C GLY A 105 -0.06 -2.03 15.62
N THR A 106 -0.54 -0.83 15.96
CA THR A 106 -1.80 -0.66 16.69
C THR A 106 -2.98 -1.20 15.88
N ASN A 107 -3.75 -2.12 16.47
CA ASN A 107 -4.89 -2.81 15.84
C ASN A 107 -4.55 -3.58 14.54
N ALA A 108 -3.31 -4.04 14.36
CA ALA A 108 -2.89 -4.79 13.18
C ALA A 108 -3.82 -5.98 12.87
N GLU A 109 -4.09 -6.83 13.86
CA GLU A 109 -4.98 -8.00 13.72
C GLU A 109 -6.39 -7.62 13.24
N LEU A 110 -6.94 -6.53 13.77
CA LEU A 110 -8.25 -6.03 13.34
C LEU A 110 -8.20 -5.51 11.91
N GLY A 111 -7.14 -4.78 11.54
CA GLY A 111 -6.91 -4.32 10.17
C GLY A 111 -6.81 -5.47 9.17
N LYS A 112 -6.02 -6.50 9.50
CA LYS A 112 -5.88 -7.72 8.67
C LYS A 112 -7.23 -8.41 8.50
N LYS A 113 -8.00 -8.55 9.59
CA LYS A 113 -9.36 -9.10 9.54
C LYS A 113 -10.28 -8.30 8.60
N ILE A 114 -10.26 -6.96 8.68
CA ILE A 114 -11.04 -6.09 7.78
C ILE A 114 -10.66 -6.30 6.31
N ILE A 115 -9.37 -6.47 6.01
CA ILE A 115 -8.90 -6.75 4.65
C ILE A 115 -9.43 -8.11 4.17
N ASN A 116 -9.26 -9.17 4.95
CA ASN A 116 -9.64 -10.53 4.57
C ASN A 116 -11.16 -10.71 4.44
N ASP A 117 -11.94 -10.02 5.28
CA ASP A 117 -13.41 -10.07 5.26
C ASP A 117 -14.01 -9.17 4.15
N SER A 118 -13.20 -8.43 3.39
CA SER A 118 -13.68 -7.42 2.45
C SER A 118 -14.38 -7.97 1.19
N GLY A 119 -14.14 -9.25 0.86
CA GLY A 119 -14.61 -9.88 -0.37
C GLY A 119 -13.98 -9.30 -1.64
N LEU A 120 -12.90 -8.51 -1.52
CA LEU A 120 -12.15 -7.95 -2.63
C LEU A 120 -10.92 -8.81 -2.94
N ASN A 121 -10.34 -8.65 -4.13
CA ASN A 121 -9.07 -9.28 -4.49
C ASN A 121 -7.89 -8.57 -3.80
N VAL A 122 -7.86 -8.63 -2.47
CA VAL A 122 -6.87 -8.02 -1.60
C VAL A 122 -6.46 -9.07 -0.57
N VAL A 123 -5.15 -9.23 -0.38
CA VAL A 123 -4.59 -10.22 0.54
C VAL A 123 -3.88 -9.50 1.67
N SER A 124 -4.17 -9.85 2.92
CA SER A 124 -3.34 -9.41 4.04
C SER A 124 -2.09 -10.30 4.16
N ALA A 125 -0.93 -9.71 4.37
CA ALA A 125 0.31 -10.44 4.68
C ALA A 125 0.73 -10.20 6.14
N ASP A 126 1.28 -11.24 6.76
CA ASP A 126 1.83 -11.18 8.12
C ASP A 126 3.28 -10.67 8.11
N ASP A 127 4.07 -11.13 7.15
CA ASP A 127 5.44 -10.72 6.91
C ASP A 127 5.66 -10.41 5.42
N LEU A 128 6.93 -10.24 5.04
CA LEU A 128 7.36 -9.93 3.67
C LEU A 128 8.28 -11.03 3.12
N ASP A 129 8.29 -12.20 3.74
CA ASP A 129 9.10 -13.38 3.37
C ASP A 129 8.24 -14.51 2.78
#